data_AF-A0A426UY70-F1
#
_entry.id   AF-A0A426UY70-F1
#
_cell.length_a   1.000
_cell.length_b   1.000
_cell.length_c   1.000
_cell.angle_alpha   90.00
_cell.angle_beta   90.00
_cell.angle_gamma   90.00
#
_symmetry.space_group_name_H-M   'P 1'
#
loop_
_entity.id
_entity.type
_entity.pdbx_description
1 polymer ?
#
loop_
_entity_poly.entity_id
_entity_poly.type
_entity_poly.pdbx_seq_one_letter_code
_entity_poly.pdbx_strand_id
1 'polypeptide(L)'
;MTTGPAPRPDDLRAPAPLFTDPVFDGPTDPTVVHDPETGLWHLFYTQRRANQPDAGVAWVHGTDIGHATSPDGREWTYAGTAAGPDCDNHDTWWAPEVLRHEGRWHMYVTYLEGVREDWTGPAEIRHYTSGDLATWQYQSTVDTDSERAIDATVHRLPDGRWRMWFKDEQRESRIYAADSDDLYAWTPAGPAVTGQAQEGPTVFALGGVYWMVTDGWSGLLVHRSTDLEHWHAQPVPLLAGPGRRAFDEALGHHAMALTQGPDEAFLYYFTHPGGGRRSTVQVARLHVRDGWLRCDRDEPFDYLPDPAKADPLRGGTVRTGAKGDEANS
;
A
#
# COMPACT_ATOMS: atom_id res chain seq x y z
N MET A 1 -31.26 24.52 0.03
CA MET A 1 -29.89 24.02 0.25
C MET A 1 -29.49 24.47 1.64
N THR A 2 -29.61 23.59 2.63
CA THR A 2 -29.17 23.85 4.00
C THR A 2 -27.72 23.43 4.10
N THR A 3 -26.81 24.40 4.10
CA THR A 3 -25.41 24.19 4.44
C THR A 3 -25.35 23.79 5.91
N GLY A 4 -24.93 22.55 6.19
CA GLY A 4 -24.64 22.10 7.55
C GLY A 4 -23.54 22.94 8.18
N PRO A 5 -23.44 22.97 9.52
CA PRO A 5 -22.40 23.70 10.22
C PRO A 5 -21.02 23.15 9.81
N ALA A 6 -20.03 24.05 9.67
CA ALA A 6 -18.65 23.65 9.43
C ALA A 6 -18.14 22.75 10.58
N PRO A 7 -17.36 21.70 10.27
CA PRO A 7 -16.78 20.80 11.28
C PRO A 7 -15.94 21.60 12.28
N ARG A 8 -15.95 21.18 13.56
CA ARG A 8 -15.15 21.84 14.62
C ARG A 8 -13.65 21.47 14.45
N PRO A 9 -12.70 22.23 15.00
CA PRO A 9 -11.27 21.94 14.87
C PRO A 9 -10.82 20.55 15.35
N ASP A 10 -11.52 19.92 16.31
CA ASP A 10 -11.24 18.54 16.73
C ASP A 10 -11.88 17.46 15.83
N ASP A 11 -12.76 17.86 14.90
CA ASP A 11 -13.52 16.98 14.01
C ASP A 11 -12.71 16.52 12.78
N LEU A 12 -11.52 17.11 12.56
CA LEU A 12 -10.65 16.76 11.43
C LEU A 12 -9.41 15.95 11.81
N ARG A 13 -9.18 15.64 13.09
CA ARG A 13 -8.06 14.77 13.48
C ARG A 13 -8.20 13.37 12.88
N ALA A 14 -7.08 12.74 12.53
CA ALA A 14 -7.08 11.35 12.08
C ALA A 14 -7.66 10.41 13.16
N PRO A 15 -8.63 9.54 12.82
CA PRO A 15 -9.08 8.48 13.72
C PRO A 15 -7.93 7.54 14.11
N ALA A 16 -8.00 6.99 15.32
CA ALA A 16 -7.04 6.02 15.85
C ALA A 16 -7.79 4.94 16.66
N PRO A 17 -7.90 3.69 16.16
CA PRO A 17 -7.38 3.24 14.87
C PRO A 17 -8.15 3.89 13.71
N LEU A 18 -7.54 3.92 12.52
CA LEU A 18 -8.27 4.30 11.31
C LEU A 18 -9.27 3.20 10.95
N PHE A 19 -8.83 1.94 11.04
CA PHE A 19 -9.67 0.78 10.74
C PHE A 19 -9.25 -0.45 11.55
N THR A 20 -10.25 -1.25 11.95
CA THR A 20 -10.08 -2.60 12.49
C THR A 20 -11.00 -3.53 11.71
N ASP A 21 -10.47 -4.68 11.28
CA ASP A 21 -11.23 -5.71 10.60
C ASP A 21 -12.24 -6.35 11.58
N PRO A 22 -13.55 -6.29 11.31
CA PRO A 22 -14.56 -6.80 12.25
C PRO A 22 -14.69 -8.33 12.24
N VAL A 23 -14.05 -9.02 11.30
CA VAL A 23 -14.15 -10.48 11.15
C VAL A 23 -13.05 -11.19 11.93
N PHE A 24 -11.80 -10.82 11.69
CA PHE A 24 -10.63 -11.52 12.18
C PHE A 24 -9.68 -10.67 13.05
N ASP A 25 -9.97 -9.37 13.26
CA ASP A 25 -9.12 -8.43 14.02
C ASP A 25 -7.70 -8.26 13.43
N GLY A 26 -7.51 -8.51 12.14
CA GLY A 26 -6.18 -8.54 11.52
C GLY A 26 -6.03 -7.81 10.18
N PRO A 27 -6.42 -6.53 10.03
CA PRO A 27 -6.13 -5.80 8.81
C PRO A 27 -4.65 -5.44 8.72
N THR A 28 -3.95 -5.94 7.70
CA THR A 28 -2.53 -5.61 7.43
C THR A 28 -2.31 -5.23 5.98
N ASP A 29 -1.14 -4.64 5.68
CA ASP A 29 -0.71 -4.33 4.31
C ASP A 29 -1.74 -3.48 3.53
N PRO A 30 -2.12 -2.30 4.06
CA PRO A 30 -3.24 -1.52 3.55
C PRO A 30 -2.93 -0.86 2.21
N THR A 31 -3.90 -0.88 1.31
CA THR A 31 -3.92 -0.10 0.08
C THR A 31 -5.19 0.73 -0.04
N VAL A 32 -5.04 2.03 -0.28
CA VAL A 32 -6.16 2.99 -0.36
C VAL A 32 -6.25 3.61 -1.76
N VAL A 33 -7.44 3.54 -2.36
CA VAL A 33 -7.75 4.18 -3.64
C VAL A 33 -9.08 4.90 -3.58
N HIS A 34 -9.26 5.92 -4.41
CA HIS A 34 -10.55 6.59 -4.60
C HIS A 34 -11.17 6.14 -5.92
N ASP A 35 -12.42 5.68 -5.90
CA ASP A 35 -13.15 5.42 -7.12
C ASP A 35 -13.90 6.66 -7.60
N PRO A 36 -13.50 7.29 -8.72
CA PRO A 36 -14.19 8.47 -9.22
C PRO A 36 -15.57 8.18 -9.82
N GLU A 37 -15.93 6.93 -10.06
CA GLU A 37 -17.26 6.58 -10.56
C GLU A 37 -18.30 6.59 -9.43
N THR A 38 -17.96 6.00 -8.28
CA THR A 38 -18.82 5.98 -7.09
C THR A 38 -18.60 7.15 -6.14
N GLY A 39 -17.43 7.80 -6.19
CA GLY A 39 -17.00 8.84 -5.26
C GLY A 39 -16.59 8.31 -3.88
N LEU A 40 -16.32 7.01 -3.77
CA LEU A 40 -15.94 6.37 -2.51
C LEU A 40 -14.43 6.15 -2.44
N TRP A 41 -13.89 6.21 -1.22
CA TRP A 41 -12.60 5.63 -0.90
C TRP A 41 -12.75 4.13 -0.63
N HIS A 42 -11.78 3.35 -1.08
CA HIS A 42 -11.69 1.91 -0.90
C HIS A 42 -10.38 1.60 -0.18
N LEU A 43 -10.45 0.75 0.84
CA LEU A 43 -9.32 0.19 1.58
C LEU A 43 -9.30 -1.31 1.30
N PHE A 44 -8.23 -1.78 0.67
CA PHE A 44 -7.90 -3.19 0.52
C PHE A 44 -6.80 -3.56 1.51
N TYR A 45 -6.83 -4.77 2.04
CA TYR A 45 -5.86 -5.20 3.05
C TYR A 45 -5.77 -6.72 3.10
N THR A 46 -4.63 -7.25 3.52
CA THR A 46 -4.54 -8.65 3.91
C THR A 46 -5.40 -8.87 5.15
N GLN A 47 -6.40 -9.76 5.07
CA GLN A 47 -7.28 -10.07 6.19
C GLN A 47 -6.70 -11.21 7.03
N ARG A 48 -5.66 -10.91 7.84
CA ARG A 48 -5.04 -11.92 8.72
C ARG A 48 -6.05 -12.45 9.73
N ARG A 49 -6.01 -13.75 9.97
CA ARG A 49 -6.94 -14.52 10.82
C ARG A 49 -6.57 -14.44 12.30
N ALA A 50 -6.38 -13.22 12.82
CA ALA A 50 -5.74 -12.99 14.12
C ALA A 50 -6.49 -13.57 15.33
N ASN A 51 -7.82 -13.72 15.24
CA ASN A 51 -8.66 -14.31 16.28
C ASN A 51 -8.90 -15.83 16.14
N GLN A 52 -8.31 -16.49 15.13
CA GLN A 52 -8.47 -17.93 14.92
C GLN A 52 -7.49 -18.76 15.77
N PRO A 53 -7.90 -19.96 16.22
CA PRO A 53 -7.07 -20.86 17.04
C PRO A 53 -6.05 -21.62 16.20
N ASP A 54 -5.26 -20.89 15.42
CA ASP A 54 -4.30 -21.43 14.46
C ASP A 54 -2.92 -21.70 15.08
N ALA A 55 -2.26 -22.76 14.59
CA ALA A 55 -0.91 -23.15 14.97
C ALA A 55 0.17 -22.35 14.20
N GLY A 56 1.32 -22.14 14.82
CA GLY A 56 2.46 -21.46 14.19
C GLY A 56 2.07 -20.11 13.59
N VAL A 57 2.36 -19.95 12.29
CA VAL A 57 1.99 -18.77 11.50
C VAL A 57 0.72 -18.95 10.65
N ALA A 58 -0.05 -20.03 10.82
CA ALA A 58 -1.24 -20.26 10.00
C ALA A 58 -2.28 -19.14 10.06
N TRP A 59 -2.30 -18.33 11.12
CA TRP A 59 -3.14 -17.13 11.20
C TRP A 59 -2.80 -16.05 10.15
N VAL A 60 -1.63 -16.11 9.51
CA VAL A 60 -1.27 -15.27 8.37
C VAL A 60 -1.50 -15.98 7.03
N HIS A 61 -1.87 -17.25 7.01
CA HIS A 61 -2.21 -18.00 5.79
C HIS A 61 -3.72 -18.26 5.69
N GLY A 62 -4.21 -18.72 4.54
CA GLY A 62 -5.64 -18.86 4.26
C GLY A 62 -6.37 -17.52 4.37
N THR A 63 -5.67 -16.43 4.06
CA THR A 63 -6.15 -15.06 4.17
C THR A 63 -6.79 -14.63 2.86
N ASP A 64 -7.89 -13.91 2.95
CA ASP A 64 -8.46 -13.18 1.84
C ASP A 64 -7.91 -11.74 1.77
N ILE A 65 -8.23 -11.05 0.68
CA ILE A 65 -8.12 -9.60 0.63
C ILE A 65 -9.41 -8.98 1.18
N GLY A 66 -9.33 -8.40 2.38
CA GLY A 66 -10.43 -7.66 2.98
C GLY A 66 -10.66 -6.33 2.24
N HIS A 67 -11.92 -5.87 2.26
CA HIS A 67 -12.34 -4.65 1.60
C HIS A 67 -13.23 -3.81 2.54
N ALA A 68 -12.93 -2.52 2.64
CA ALA A 68 -13.77 -1.53 3.29
C ALA A 68 -13.95 -0.30 2.39
N THR A 69 -15.06 0.42 2.56
CA THR A 69 -15.36 1.66 1.84
C THR A 69 -15.60 2.82 2.78
N SER A 70 -15.34 4.03 2.32
CA SER A 70 -15.55 5.25 3.08
C SER A 70 -15.98 6.41 2.17
N PRO A 71 -16.99 7.21 2.54
CA PRO A 71 -17.36 8.40 1.78
C PRO A 71 -16.38 9.57 1.97
N ASP A 72 -15.57 9.56 3.04
CA ASP A 72 -14.71 10.68 3.45
C ASP A 72 -13.26 10.26 3.76
N GLY A 73 -12.96 8.97 3.69
CA GLY A 73 -11.68 8.36 4.04
C GLY A 73 -11.41 8.31 5.55
N ARG A 74 -12.37 8.69 6.39
CA ARG A 74 -12.28 8.76 7.86
C ARG A 74 -13.13 7.69 8.51
N GLU A 75 -14.38 7.55 8.07
CA GLU A 75 -15.31 6.53 8.56
C GLU A 75 -15.38 5.37 7.58
N TRP A 76 -14.90 4.19 8.01
CA TRP A 76 -14.76 3.02 7.16
C TRP A 76 -15.82 1.96 7.49
N THR A 77 -16.49 1.46 6.45
CA THR A 77 -17.47 0.37 6.54
C THR A 77 -16.90 -0.87 5.85
N TYR A 78 -16.84 -1.99 6.57
CA TYR A 78 -16.45 -3.27 5.99
C TYR A 78 -17.43 -3.69 4.88
N ALA A 79 -16.88 -4.02 3.70
CA ALA A 79 -17.62 -4.33 2.49
C ALA A 79 -17.50 -5.81 2.07
N GLY A 80 -16.79 -6.63 2.87
CA GLY A 80 -16.54 -8.04 2.56
C GLY A 80 -15.09 -8.27 2.15
N THR A 81 -14.87 -9.29 1.33
CA THR A 81 -13.58 -9.61 0.74
C THR A 81 -13.62 -9.41 -0.77
N ALA A 82 -12.51 -8.95 -1.34
CA ALA A 82 -12.32 -8.88 -2.78
C ALA A 82 -11.99 -10.29 -3.28
N ALA A 83 -12.96 -10.93 -3.95
CA ALA A 83 -12.78 -12.28 -4.49
C ALA A 83 -12.24 -12.21 -5.93
N GLY A 84 -11.06 -12.80 -6.15
CA GLY A 84 -10.68 -13.31 -7.45
C GLY A 84 -11.33 -14.68 -7.72
N PRO A 85 -11.41 -15.14 -8.99
CA PRO A 85 -11.96 -16.45 -9.35
C PRO A 85 -11.27 -17.65 -8.69
N ASP A 86 -10.07 -17.46 -8.14
CA ASP A 86 -9.27 -18.52 -7.50
C ASP A 86 -9.41 -18.52 -5.95
N CYS A 87 -10.24 -17.63 -5.37
CA CYS A 87 -10.33 -17.47 -3.91
C CYS A 87 -11.14 -18.58 -3.19
N ASP A 88 -11.79 -19.48 -3.93
CA ASP A 88 -12.68 -20.51 -3.35
C ASP A 88 -11.94 -21.70 -2.68
N ASN A 89 -10.60 -21.75 -2.73
CA ASN A 89 -9.80 -22.91 -2.30
C ASN A 89 -9.11 -22.78 -0.92
N HIS A 90 -9.40 -21.74 -0.13
CA HIS A 90 -8.66 -21.41 1.10
C HIS A 90 -7.15 -21.20 0.90
N ASP A 91 -6.79 -20.71 -0.29
CA ASP A 91 -5.44 -20.23 -0.57
C ASP A 91 -5.15 -18.93 0.19
N THR A 92 -3.90 -18.50 0.14
CA THR A 92 -3.41 -17.34 0.88
C THR A 92 -3.19 -16.17 -0.06
N TRP A 93 -3.79 -15.01 0.28
CA TRP A 93 -3.63 -13.76 -0.44
C TRP A 93 -3.05 -12.67 0.47
N TRP A 94 -1.95 -12.02 0.05
CA TRP A 94 -1.29 -10.95 0.80
C TRP A 94 -1.02 -9.69 -0.01
N ALA A 95 -0.97 -8.57 0.72
CA ALA A 95 -0.40 -7.29 0.30
C ALA A 95 -0.86 -6.84 -1.10
N PRO A 96 -2.14 -6.49 -1.25
CA PRO A 96 -2.68 -6.09 -2.55
C PRO A 96 -2.17 -4.70 -2.93
N GLU A 97 -1.51 -4.56 -4.08
CA GLU A 97 -1.23 -3.27 -4.72
C GLU A 97 -2.32 -2.98 -5.75
N VAL A 98 -3.11 -1.93 -5.53
CA VAL A 98 -4.25 -1.55 -6.38
C VAL A 98 -4.02 -0.18 -6.99
N LEU A 99 -4.06 -0.11 -8.32
CA LEU A 99 -3.87 1.13 -9.07
C LEU A 99 -4.82 1.24 -10.27
N ARG A 100 -5.01 2.47 -10.76
CA ARG A 100 -5.82 2.78 -11.93
C ARG A 100 -4.96 3.23 -13.10
N HIS A 101 -5.20 2.64 -14.27
CA HIS A 101 -4.61 3.10 -15.53
C HIS A 101 -5.63 2.97 -16.66
N GLU A 102 -5.74 4.00 -17.50
CA GLU A 102 -6.66 4.03 -18.66
C GLU A 102 -8.10 3.58 -18.37
N GLY A 103 -8.62 3.95 -17.20
CA GLY A 103 -9.99 3.62 -16.77
C GLY A 103 -10.17 2.19 -16.24
N ARG A 104 -9.10 1.39 -16.15
CA ARG A 104 -9.10 0.04 -15.58
C ARG A 104 -8.40 0.03 -14.22
N TRP A 105 -8.91 -0.78 -13.30
CA TRP A 105 -8.23 -1.09 -12.05
C TRP A 105 -7.35 -2.33 -12.23
N HIS A 106 -6.14 -2.28 -11.70
CA HIS A 106 -5.17 -3.36 -11.67
C HIS A 106 -4.89 -3.69 -10.21
N MET A 107 -4.85 -4.98 -9.89
CA MET A 107 -4.40 -5.49 -8.61
C MET A 107 -3.22 -6.44 -8.84
N TYR A 108 -2.10 -6.18 -8.17
CA TYR A 108 -1.00 -7.14 -8.03
C TYR A 108 -1.00 -7.63 -6.59
N VAL A 109 -1.19 -8.93 -6.42
CA VAL A 109 -1.40 -9.53 -5.11
C VAL A 109 -0.55 -10.78 -4.97
N THR A 110 -0.01 -10.99 -3.79
CA THR A 110 0.75 -12.19 -3.48
C THR A 110 -0.20 -13.37 -3.32
N TYR A 111 0.12 -14.51 -3.93
CA TYR A 111 -0.59 -15.77 -3.82
C TYR A 111 0.32 -16.87 -3.27
N LEU A 112 -0.20 -17.66 -2.32
CA LEU A 112 0.38 -18.93 -1.91
C LEU A 112 -0.71 -19.99 -1.81
N GLU A 113 -0.40 -21.21 -2.25
CA GLU A 113 -1.33 -22.33 -2.13
C GLU A 113 -1.50 -22.77 -0.67
N GLY A 114 -2.77 -22.85 -0.26
CA GLY A 114 -3.25 -23.41 1.00
C GLY A 114 -2.88 -22.63 2.27
N VAL A 115 -3.07 -23.31 3.41
CA VAL A 115 -2.78 -22.80 4.77
C VAL A 115 -1.52 -23.47 5.32
N ARG A 116 -0.52 -22.68 5.69
CA ARG A 116 0.77 -23.18 6.20
C ARG A 116 1.01 -22.78 7.65
N GLU A 117 1.71 -23.63 8.40
CA GLU A 117 2.08 -23.34 9.80
C GLU A 117 3.50 -22.74 9.94
N ASP A 118 4.23 -22.62 8.83
CA ASP A 118 5.57 -22.05 8.71
C ASP A 118 5.70 -21.11 7.48
N TRP A 119 6.83 -20.41 7.39
CA TRP A 119 7.14 -19.47 6.30
C TRP A 119 7.74 -20.15 5.05
N THR A 120 7.50 -21.44 4.81
CA THR A 120 8.06 -22.13 3.64
C THR A 120 7.05 -22.24 2.50
N GLY A 121 7.53 -22.55 1.30
CA GLY A 121 6.70 -22.77 0.13
C GLY A 121 6.87 -21.70 -0.94
N PRO A 122 6.27 -21.94 -2.13
CA PRO A 122 6.29 -20.99 -3.22
C PRO A 122 5.33 -19.82 -2.93
N ALA A 123 5.69 -18.65 -3.43
CA ALA A 123 4.86 -17.47 -3.48
C ALA A 123 5.05 -16.77 -4.83
N GLU A 124 3.94 -16.35 -5.42
CA GLU A 124 3.94 -15.66 -6.71
C GLU A 124 3.08 -14.40 -6.65
N ILE A 125 3.38 -13.43 -7.52
CA ILE A 125 2.58 -12.22 -7.67
C ILE A 125 1.61 -12.46 -8.83
N ARG A 126 0.31 -12.38 -8.55
CA ARG A 126 -0.75 -12.51 -9.54
C ARG A 126 -1.34 -11.16 -9.90
N HIS A 127 -1.67 -11.00 -11.18
CA HIS A 127 -2.29 -9.80 -11.74
C HIS A 127 -3.77 -10.03 -12.01
N TYR A 128 -4.60 -9.15 -11.45
CA TYR A 128 -6.03 -9.07 -11.71
C TYR A 128 -6.40 -7.70 -12.27
N THR A 129 -7.49 -7.64 -13.03
CA THR A 129 -8.10 -6.36 -13.40
C THR A 129 -9.58 -6.30 -13.06
N SER A 130 -10.06 -5.09 -12.80
CA SER A 130 -11.46 -4.81 -12.48
C SER A 130 -11.94 -3.52 -13.16
N GLY A 131 -13.23 -3.44 -13.45
CA GLY A 131 -13.89 -2.21 -13.86
C GLY A 131 -14.51 -1.43 -12.70
N ASP A 132 -14.83 -2.12 -11.59
CA ASP A 132 -15.73 -1.64 -10.54
C ASP A 132 -15.17 -1.83 -9.12
N LEU A 133 -13.91 -2.27 -9.00
CA LEU A 133 -13.23 -2.64 -7.74
C LEU A 133 -13.88 -3.81 -6.96
N ALA A 134 -14.94 -4.43 -7.51
CA ALA A 134 -15.67 -5.51 -6.87
C ALA A 134 -15.47 -6.84 -7.59
N THR A 135 -15.54 -6.83 -8.92
CA THR A 135 -15.38 -8.01 -9.76
C THR A 135 -13.97 -8.03 -10.35
N TRP A 136 -13.17 -9.01 -9.96
CA TRP A 136 -11.78 -9.14 -10.38
C TRP A 136 -11.59 -10.28 -11.39
N GLN A 137 -10.87 -10.00 -12.47
CA GLN A 137 -10.55 -10.97 -13.50
C GLN A 137 -9.05 -11.23 -13.53
N TYR A 138 -8.66 -12.50 -13.31
CA TYR A 138 -7.28 -12.94 -13.46
C TYR A 138 -6.75 -12.63 -14.86
N GLN A 139 -5.51 -12.15 -14.94
CA GLN A 139 -4.81 -11.87 -16.19
C GLN A 139 -3.59 -12.78 -16.36
N SER A 140 -2.68 -12.75 -15.39
CA SER A 140 -1.38 -13.43 -15.47
C SER A 140 -0.75 -13.61 -14.09
N THR A 141 0.24 -14.50 -14.01
CA THR A 141 1.25 -14.50 -12.96
C THR A 141 2.44 -13.70 -13.47
N VAL A 142 2.97 -12.81 -12.65
CA VAL A 142 4.10 -11.93 -12.98
C VAL A 142 5.39 -12.76 -13.07
N ASP A 143 6.13 -12.62 -14.18
CA ASP A 143 7.46 -13.19 -14.29
C ASP A 143 8.46 -12.35 -13.46
N THR A 144 8.85 -12.90 -12.32
CA THR A 144 9.82 -12.30 -11.39
C THR A 144 11.17 -13.01 -11.40
N ASP A 145 11.31 -14.10 -12.18
CA ASP A 145 12.46 -15.02 -12.13
C ASP A 145 12.75 -15.53 -10.70
N SER A 146 11.69 -15.70 -9.89
CA SER A 146 11.75 -16.24 -8.53
C SER A 146 10.45 -16.96 -8.16
N GLU A 147 10.56 -18.00 -7.32
CA GLU A 147 9.40 -18.73 -6.78
C GLU A 147 9.02 -18.25 -5.37
N ARG A 148 9.60 -17.14 -4.88
CA ARG A 148 9.25 -16.54 -3.59
C ARG A 148 9.24 -15.01 -3.64
N ALA A 149 8.55 -14.48 -4.63
CA ALA A 149 8.32 -13.05 -4.80
C ALA A 149 6.99 -12.65 -4.17
N ILE A 150 7.01 -11.63 -3.30
CA ILE A 150 5.84 -11.11 -2.59
C ILE A 150 5.86 -9.58 -2.51
N ASP A 151 4.76 -8.99 -2.05
CA ASP A 151 4.64 -7.57 -1.69
C ASP A 151 4.99 -6.62 -2.84
N ALA A 152 4.18 -6.66 -3.90
CA ALA A 152 4.38 -5.78 -5.05
C ALA A 152 4.04 -4.31 -4.73
N THR A 153 4.76 -3.38 -5.35
CA THR A 153 4.28 -2.02 -5.62
C THR A 153 4.65 -1.63 -7.05
N VAL A 154 3.83 -0.79 -7.69
CA VAL A 154 4.02 -0.41 -9.10
C VAL A 154 4.03 1.10 -9.26
N HIS A 155 4.99 1.61 -10.02
CA HIS A 155 5.08 3.02 -10.38
C HIS A 155 5.54 3.18 -11.83
N ARG A 156 5.09 4.26 -12.47
CA ARG A 156 5.51 4.60 -13.84
C ARG A 156 6.90 5.24 -13.85
N LEU A 157 7.77 4.76 -14.74
CA LEU A 157 9.11 5.29 -14.95
C LEU A 157 9.10 6.59 -15.79
N PRO A 158 10.18 7.40 -15.75
CA PRO A 158 10.25 8.64 -16.52
C PRO A 158 10.22 8.43 -18.04
N ASP A 159 10.66 7.27 -18.52
CA ASP A 159 10.61 6.86 -19.93
C ASP A 159 9.21 6.40 -20.39
N GLY A 160 8.26 6.31 -19.45
CA GLY A 160 6.88 5.93 -19.70
C GLY A 160 6.56 4.45 -19.53
N ARG A 161 7.57 3.60 -19.29
CA ARG A 161 7.38 2.20 -18.88
C ARG A 161 6.88 2.12 -17.44
N TRP A 162 6.55 0.93 -16.99
CA TRP A 162 6.17 0.61 -15.63
C TRP A 162 7.25 -0.22 -14.98
N ARG A 163 7.44 0.01 -13.68
CA ARG A 163 8.28 -0.85 -12.84
C ARG A 163 7.47 -1.32 -11.64
N MET A 164 7.59 -2.61 -11.38
CA MET A 164 7.19 -3.25 -10.15
C MET A 164 8.41 -3.40 -9.26
N TRP A 165 8.27 -3.14 -7.97
CA TRP A 165 9.23 -3.53 -6.93
C TRP A 165 8.57 -4.55 -6.01
N PHE A 166 9.33 -5.55 -5.60
CA PHE A 166 8.83 -6.65 -4.77
C PHE A 166 9.93 -7.21 -3.88
N LYS A 167 9.55 -7.85 -2.77
CA LYS A 167 10.46 -8.63 -1.93
C LYS A 167 10.73 -9.97 -2.60
N ASP A 168 11.99 -10.39 -2.63
CA ASP A 168 12.37 -11.74 -3.06
C ASP A 168 13.04 -12.52 -1.92
N GLU A 169 12.34 -13.53 -1.39
CA GLU A 169 12.83 -14.30 -0.23
C GLU A 169 13.93 -15.30 -0.60
N GLN A 170 14.03 -15.72 -1.87
CA GLN A 170 15.17 -16.54 -2.32
C GLN A 170 16.44 -15.70 -2.46
N ARG A 171 16.29 -14.38 -2.59
CA ARG A 171 17.39 -13.43 -2.77
C ARG A 171 17.60 -12.55 -1.54
N GLU A 172 17.69 -13.23 -0.39
CA GLU A 172 17.96 -12.65 0.93
C GLU A 172 16.89 -11.66 1.44
N SER A 173 15.64 -11.81 0.97
CA SER A 173 14.53 -10.89 1.29
C SER A 173 14.85 -9.44 0.95
N ARG A 174 15.48 -9.21 -0.22
CA ARG A 174 15.80 -7.88 -0.74
C ARG A 174 14.77 -7.43 -1.75
N ILE A 175 14.80 -6.15 -2.10
CA ILE A 175 13.89 -5.59 -3.11
C ILE A 175 14.47 -5.80 -4.50
N TYR A 176 13.71 -6.51 -5.33
CA TYR A 176 13.94 -6.72 -6.75
C TYR A 176 12.87 -6.01 -7.57
N ALA A 177 13.09 -5.94 -8.88
CA ALA A 177 12.20 -5.27 -9.80
C ALA A 177 11.88 -6.10 -11.05
N ALA A 178 10.75 -5.79 -11.66
CA ALA A 178 10.36 -6.20 -13.00
C ALA A 178 9.80 -4.99 -13.76
N ASP A 179 10.07 -4.91 -15.06
CA ASP A 179 9.61 -3.84 -15.94
C ASP A 179 8.48 -4.32 -16.85
N SER A 180 7.58 -3.42 -17.23
CA SER A 180 6.48 -3.68 -18.15
C SER A 180 6.21 -2.46 -19.04
N ASP A 181 5.84 -2.68 -20.29
CA ASP A 181 5.40 -1.61 -21.19
C ASP A 181 3.89 -1.32 -21.05
N ASP A 182 3.10 -2.27 -20.55
CA ASP A 182 1.64 -2.27 -20.65
C ASP A 182 0.89 -2.64 -19.38
N LEU A 183 1.59 -2.93 -18.27
CA LEU A 183 1.08 -3.48 -17.00
C LEU A 183 0.66 -4.97 -17.03
N TYR A 184 0.69 -5.63 -18.18
CA TYR A 184 0.26 -7.04 -18.32
C TYR A 184 1.45 -7.99 -18.45
N ALA A 185 2.41 -7.66 -19.32
CA ALA A 185 3.61 -8.44 -19.55
C ALA A 185 4.78 -7.84 -18.77
N TRP A 186 5.37 -8.64 -17.89
CA TRP A 186 6.47 -8.24 -17.02
C TRP A 186 7.74 -8.98 -17.39
N THR A 187 8.88 -8.30 -17.27
CA THR A 187 10.21 -8.89 -17.47
C THR A 187 11.09 -8.55 -16.27
N PRO A 188 11.80 -9.53 -15.67
CA PRO A 188 12.71 -9.27 -14.56
C PRO A 188 13.73 -8.17 -14.88
N ALA A 189 13.86 -7.18 -13.99
CA ALA A 189 14.75 -6.03 -14.12
C ALA A 189 15.94 -6.09 -13.12
N GLY A 190 15.97 -7.09 -12.25
CA GLY A 190 17.08 -7.34 -11.32
C GLY A 190 16.94 -6.62 -9.97
N PRO A 191 18.02 -6.51 -9.19
CA PRO A 191 17.99 -5.93 -7.84
C PRO A 191 17.74 -4.42 -7.88
N ALA A 192 16.92 -3.91 -6.95
CA ALA A 192 16.65 -2.48 -6.79
C ALA A 192 17.23 -1.90 -5.49
N VAL A 193 16.93 -2.53 -4.34
CA VAL A 193 17.44 -2.11 -3.03
C VAL A 193 17.88 -3.34 -2.23
N THR A 194 19.19 -3.47 -2.07
CA THR A 194 19.84 -4.70 -1.56
C THR A 194 20.68 -4.50 -0.31
N GLY A 195 20.63 -3.31 0.31
CA GLY A 195 21.45 -2.99 1.48
C GLY A 195 21.16 -3.85 2.72
N GLN A 196 19.92 -4.35 2.85
CA GLN A 196 19.50 -5.29 3.90
C GLN A 196 18.20 -6.00 3.53
N ALA A 197 17.84 -7.02 4.31
CA ALA A 197 16.54 -7.68 4.22
C ALA A 197 15.40 -6.71 4.62
N GLN A 198 14.30 -6.75 3.89
CA GLN A 198 13.14 -5.86 4.04
C GLN A 198 11.95 -6.39 3.22
N GLU A 199 10.75 -5.82 3.39
CA GLU A 199 9.55 -6.18 2.63
C GLU A 199 8.61 -4.98 2.40
N GLY A 200 7.42 -5.22 1.84
CA GLY A 200 6.40 -4.19 1.67
C GLY A 200 6.84 -2.87 1.06
N PRO A 201 7.50 -2.87 -0.12
CA PRO A 201 7.84 -1.62 -0.79
C PRO A 201 6.57 -0.82 -1.14
N THR A 202 6.64 0.50 -1.00
CA THR A 202 5.72 1.47 -1.61
C THR A 202 6.52 2.57 -2.27
N VAL A 203 6.19 2.92 -3.52
CA VAL A 203 6.91 3.94 -4.30
C VAL A 203 5.99 5.09 -4.68
N PHE A 204 6.42 6.33 -4.41
CA PHE A 204 5.63 7.53 -4.66
C PHE A 204 6.52 8.78 -4.84
N ALA A 205 5.99 9.81 -5.50
CA ALA A 205 6.65 11.11 -5.64
C ALA A 205 6.18 12.10 -4.55
N LEU A 206 7.10 12.80 -3.90
CA LEU A 206 6.78 13.85 -2.92
C LEU A 206 7.96 14.84 -2.81
N GLY A 207 7.66 16.15 -2.82
CA GLY A 207 8.68 17.20 -2.74
C GLY A 207 9.66 17.20 -3.92
N GLY A 208 9.20 16.78 -5.10
CA GLY A 208 10.00 16.77 -6.34
C GLY A 208 11.00 15.61 -6.48
N VAL A 209 10.97 14.62 -5.59
CA VAL A 209 11.77 13.40 -5.67
C VAL A 209 10.89 12.16 -5.45
N TYR A 210 11.42 10.98 -5.77
CA TYR A 210 10.77 9.71 -5.51
C TYR A 210 11.23 9.13 -4.18
N TRP A 211 10.31 8.49 -3.48
CA TRP A 211 10.55 7.79 -2.22
C TRP A 211 10.15 6.33 -2.38
N MET A 212 10.95 5.44 -1.78
CA MET A 212 10.58 4.06 -1.53
C MET A 212 10.59 3.85 -0.02
N VAL A 213 9.46 3.42 0.51
CA VAL A 213 9.33 3.03 1.93
C VAL A 213 9.12 1.52 1.98
N THR A 214 9.83 0.83 2.87
CA THR A 214 9.77 -0.63 3.04
C THR A 214 9.70 -0.99 4.53
N ASP A 215 9.09 -2.11 4.87
CA ASP A 215 9.15 -2.65 6.24
C ASP A 215 10.51 -3.31 6.47
N GLY A 216 11.27 -2.81 7.46
CA GLY A 216 12.56 -3.38 7.87
C GLY A 216 12.47 -4.22 9.15
N TRP A 217 11.27 -4.61 9.58
CA TRP A 217 10.93 -5.27 10.86
C TRP A 217 11.47 -4.56 12.11
N SER A 218 11.87 -3.30 11.95
CA SER A 218 12.47 -2.42 12.97
C SER A 218 12.03 -0.98 12.74
N GLY A 219 10.86 -0.81 12.13
CA GLY A 219 10.38 0.43 11.52
C GLY A 219 10.48 0.39 10.00
N LEU A 220 10.02 1.48 9.38
CA LEU A 220 9.94 1.63 7.95
C LEU A 220 11.21 2.27 7.41
N LEU A 221 11.97 1.52 6.61
CA LEU A 221 13.16 2.01 5.93
C LEU A 221 12.73 2.97 4.82
N VAL A 222 13.59 3.94 4.52
CA VAL A 222 13.28 4.97 3.52
C VAL A 222 14.46 5.14 2.58
N HIS A 223 14.17 5.11 1.29
CA HIS A 223 15.10 5.40 0.22
C HIS A 223 14.54 6.54 -0.64
N ARG A 224 15.44 7.38 -1.15
CA ARG A 224 15.09 8.44 -2.12
C ARG A 224 15.76 8.20 -3.46
N SER A 225 15.11 8.62 -4.53
CA SER A 225 15.62 8.55 -5.89
C SER A 225 15.17 9.76 -6.71
N THR A 226 15.96 10.11 -7.72
CA THR A 226 15.60 11.12 -8.73
C THR A 226 15.24 10.49 -10.08
N ASP A 227 15.45 9.19 -10.25
CA ASP A 227 15.34 8.48 -11.53
C ASP A 227 14.59 7.13 -11.45
N LEU A 228 14.18 6.69 -10.25
CA LEU A 228 13.56 5.38 -9.97
C LEU A 228 14.49 4.17 -10.26
N GLU A 229 15.78 4.41 -10.45
CA GLU A 229 16.81 3.38 -10.66
C GLU A 229 17.80 3.35 -9.50
N HIS A 230 18.30 4.53 -9.11
CA HIS A 230 19.30 4.67 -8.07
C HIS A 230 18.66 5.14 -6.77
N TRP A 231 18.80 4.34 -5.72
CA TRP A 231 18.17 4.55 -4.43
C TRP A 231 19.22 4.90 -3.36
N HIS A 232 18.96 5.98 -2.62
CA HIS A 232 19.80 6.42 -1.51
C HIS A 232 19.04 6.31 -0.20
N ALA A 233 19.56 5.49 0.72
CA ALA A 233 18.95 5.31 2.04
C ALA A 233 18.99 6.59 2.87
N GLN A 234 17.90 6.87 3.57
CA GLN A 234 17.84 7.82 4.67
C GLN A 234 18.47 7.21 5.94
N PRO A 235 19.16 8.00 6.79
CA PRO A 235 19.85 7.44 7.97
C PRO A 235 18.94 6.83 9.04
N VAL A 236 17.67 7.25 9.13
CA VAL A 236 16.76 6.86 10.21
C VAL A 236 15.43 6.35 9.62
N PRO A 237 14.98 5.15 10.02
CA PRO A 237 13.67 4.63 9.65
C PRO A 237 12.52 5.44 10.28
N LEU A 238 11.37 5.46 9.62
CA LEU A 238 10.13 5.98 10.18
C LEU A 238 9.51 4.93 11.12
N LEU A 239 8.72 5.37 12.11
CA LEU A 239 7.89 4.47 12.94
C LEU A 239 8.64 3.31 13.65
N ALA A 240 9.92 3.51 13.99
CA ALA A 240 10.79 2.48 14.59
C ALA A 240 10.63 2.26 16.11
N GLY A 241 9.86 3.11 16.79
CA GLY A 241 9.47 2.93 18.19
C GLY A 241 7.95 2.83 18.30
N PRO A 242 7.34 2.70 19.50
CA PRO A 242 5.90 2.78 19.72
C PRO A 242 5.37 4.22 19.68
N GLY A 243 4.08 4.40 19.35
CA GLY A 243 3.39 5.68 19.30
C GLY A 243 2.58 5.91 20.57
N ARG A 244 1.83 7.02 20.60
CA ARG A 244 1.02 7.42 21.76
C ARG A 244 -0.48 7.47 21.45
N ARG A 245 -0.84 7.36 20.18
CA ARG A 245 -2.24 7.24 19.74
C ARG A 245 -2.80 5.88 20.11
N ALA A 246 -4.12 5.82 20.28
CA ALA A 246 -4.81 4.59 20.62
C ALA A 246 -4.58 3.54 19.53
N PHE A 247 -4.23 2.32 19.97
CA PHE A 247 -3.94 1.17 19.11
C PHE A 247 -2.73 1.39 18.19
N ASP A 248 -1.84 2.33 18.53
CA ASP A 248 -0.64 2.68 17.79
C ASP A 248 0.63 2.49 18.65
N GLU A 249 0.54 1.68 19.70
CA GLU A 249 1.56 1.52 20.74
C GLU A 249 2.64 0.47 20.37
N ALA A 250 2.84 0.21 19.08
CA ALA A 250 3.91 -0.64 18.56
C ALA A 250 4.58 -0.02 17.32
N LEU A 251 5.60 -0.68 16.79
CA LEU A 251 6.26 -0.27 15.56
C LEU A 251 5.31 -0.33 14.36
N GLY A 252 5.54 0.54 13.38
CA GLY A 252 4.78 0.58 12.14
C GLY A 252 5.32 -0.44 11.14
N HIS A 253 4.40 -1.10 10.45
CA HIS A 253 4.67 -2.15 9.46
C HIS A 253 4.09 -1.81 8.09
N HIS A 254 4.48 -2.57 7.06
CA HIS A 254 4.06 -2.50 5.64
C HIS A 254 3.06 -1.37 5.35
N ALA A 255 3.54 -0.34 4.66
CA ALA A 255 2.83 0.92 4.54
C ALA A 255 2.61 1.32 3.09
N MET A 256 1.58 2.13 2.87
CA MET A 256 1.29 2.80 1.61
C MET A 256 1.21 4.32 1.82
N ALA A 257 1.75 5.08 0.87
CA ALA A 257 1.56 6.53 0.83
C ALA A 257 0.47 6.92 -0.17
N LEU A 258 -0.46 7.77 0.28
CA LEU A 258 -1.40 8.49 -0.58
C LEU A 258 -0.95 9.95 -0.66
N THR A 259 -0.46 10.37 -1.81
CA THR A 259 -0.08 11.78 -2.03
C THR A 259 -1.30 12.69 -1.95
N GLN A 260 -1.10 13.90 -1.44
CA GLN A 260 -2.12 14.93 -1.22
C GLN A 260 -1.57 16.27 -1.73
N GLY A 261 -1.25 16.29 -3.02
CA GLY A 261 -0.52 17.38 -3.66
C GLY A 261 1.01 17.19 -3.62
N PRO A 262 1.78 18.24 -3.94
CA PRO A 262 3.22 18.10 -4.17
C PRO A 262 4.05 17.91 -2.89
N ASP A 263 3.56 18.40 -1.74
CA ASP A 263 4.34 18.47 -0.50
C ASP A 263 3.71 17.63 0.64
N GLU A 264 2.44 17.28 0.46
CA GLU A 264 1.54 16.45 1.28
C GLU A 264 1.54 14.95 0.95
N ALA A 265 1.68 14.03 1.91
CA ALA A 265 1.08 12.69 1.76
C ALA A 265 0.52 12.15 3.09
N PHE A 266 -0.36 11.16 3.02
CA PHE A 266 -0.80 10.36 4.16
C PHE A 266 -0.18 8.96 4.07
N LEU A 267 0.50 8.53 5.13
CA LEU A 267 1.03 7.18 5.29
C LEU A 267 0.01 6.32 6.00
N TYR A 268 -0.54 5.34 5.29
CA TYR A 268 -1.35 4.26 5.84
C TYR A 268 -0.42 3.11 6.20
N TYR A 269 -0.51 2.60 7.41
CA TYR A 269 0.32 1.50 7.89
C TYR A 269 -0.47 0.66 8.87
N PHE A 270 -0.02 -0.56 9.14
CA PHE A 270 -0.58 -1.35 10.22
C PHE A 270 0.37 -1.46 11.39
N THR A 271 -0.17 -1.81 12.55
CA THR A 271 0.59 -2.07 13.77
C THR A 271 -0.09 -3.17 14.58
N HIS A 272 0.65 -3.73 15.54
CA HIS A 272 0.19 -4.79 16.44
C HIS A 272 -0.05 -4.23 17.85
N PRO A 273 -1.22 -3.64 18.15
CA PRO A 273 -1.47 -3.07 19.47
C PRO A 273 -1.34 -4.15 20.56
N GLY A 274 -0.54 -3.86 21.58
CA GLY A 274 -0.22 -4.81 22.65
C GLY A 274 0.71 -5.96 22.26
N GLY A 275 1.29 -5.97 21.06
CA GLY A 275 2.30 -6.94 20.62
C GLY A 275 1.76 -8.35 20.30
N GLY A 276 0.45 -8.51 20.15
CA GLY A 276 -0.20 -9.77 19.77
C GLY A 276 -0.40 -9.93 18.25
N ARG A 277 -1.25 -10.89 17.86
CA ARG A 277 -1.64 -11.11 16.45
C ARG A 277 -2.57 -10.03 15.91
N ARG A 278 -3.39 -9.43 16.78
CA ARG A 278 -4.32 -8.37 16.42
C ARG A 278 -3.59 -7.24 15.72
N SER A 279 -4.18 -6.72 14.67
CA SER A 279 -3.65 -5.60 13.90
C SER A 279 -4.68 -4.48 13.81
N THR A 280 -4.20 -3.26 13.56
CA THR A 280 -5.05 -2.12 13.23
C THR A 280 -4.36 -1.27 12.18
N VAL A 281 -5.14 -0.72 11.25
CA VAL A 281 -4.64 0.28 10.30
C VAL A 281 -4.66 1.65 10.98
N GLN A 282 -3.57 2.38 10.80
CA GLN A 282 -3.34 3.73 11.29
C GLN A 282 -3.00 4.64 10.12
N VAL A 283 -3.08 5.95 10.34
CA VAL A 283 -2.69 6.95 9.34
C VAL A 283 -1.91 8.09 9.98
N ALA A 284 -0.81 8.49 9.34
CA ALA A 284 0.05 9.59 9.78
C ALA A 284 0.39 10.51 8.61
N ARG A 285 0.78 11.75 8.91
CA ARG A 285 1.19 12.73 7.90
C ARG A 285 2.63 12.49 7.47
N LEU A 286 2.84 12.47 6.16
CA LEU A 286 4.16 12.53 5.52
C LEU A 286 4.42 13.92 4.97
N HIS A 287 5.66 14.37 5.11
CA HIS A 287 6.14 15.58 4.47
C HIS A 287 7.66 15.50 4.29
N VAL A 288 8.19 16.34 3.41
CA VAL A 288 9.64 16.49 3.24
C VAL A 288 10.13 17.67 4.06
N ARG A 289 11.16 17.45 4.89
CA ARG A 289 11.81 18.50 5.68
C ARG A 289 13.32 18.29 5.70
N ASP A 290 14.06 19.34 5.37
CA ASP A 290 15.53 19.33 5.28
C ASP A 290 16.07 18.22 4.34
N GLY A 291 15.33 17.93 3.26
CA GLY A 291 15.68 16.89 2.27
C GLY A 291 15.43 15.44 2.71
N TRP A 292 14.70 15.26 3.82
CA TRP A 292 14.38 13.95 4.40
C TRP A 292 12.86 13.76 4.49
N LEU A 293 12.41 12.52 4.30
CA LEU A 293 11.01 12.16 4.52
C LEU A 293 10.77 12.06 6.03
N ARG A 294 9.73 12.73 6.50
CA ARG A 294 9.37 12.80 7.92
C ARG A 294 7.95 12.27 8.13
N CYS A 295 7.78 11.61 9.26
CA CYS A 295 6.51 11.10 9.75
C CYS A 295 6.55 11.17 11.28
N ASP A 296 5.92 12.19 11.85
CA ASP A 296 5.63 12.21 13.29
C ASP A 296 4.17 11.78 13.46
N ARG A 297 3.96 10.50 13.79
CA ARG A 297 2.61 9.95 13.90
C ARG A 297 1.82 10.45 15.12
N ASP A 298 2.50 11.04 16.10
CA ASP A 298 1.89 11.60 17.30
C ASP A 298 1.58 13.10 17.15
N GLU A 299 2.13 13.76 16.13
CA GLU A 299 1.80 15.14 15.79
C GLU A 299 0.33 15.23 15.33
N PRO A 300 -0.51 16.07 15.99
CA PRO A 300 -1.86 16.30 15.50
C PRO A 300 -1.84 16.95 14.10
N PHE A 301 -2.62 16.39 13.18
CA PHE A 301 -2.82 16.95 11.85
C PHE A 301 -4.28 16.81 11.42
N ASP A 302 -4.71 17.71 10.54
CA ASP A 302 -5.99 17.60 9.86
C ASP A 302 -5.90 16.50 8.80
N TYR A 303 -6.78 15.50 8.90
CA TYR A 303 -6.82 14.36 8.01
C TYR A 303 -8.10 14.39 7.19
N LEU A 304 -8.02 14.84 5.95
CA LEU A 304 -9.14 14.78 5.02
C LEU A 304 -8.57 14.45 3.63
N PRO A 305 -8.52 13.16 3.26
CA PRO A 305 -8.02 12.77 1.94
C PRO A 305 -8.90 13.36 0.86
N ASP A 306 -8.27 14.12 -0.03
CA ASP A 306 -8.89 14.87 -1.12
C ASP A 306 -8.60 14.16 -2.45
N PRO A 307 -9.61 13.59 -3.12
CA PRO A 307 -9.43 12.95 -4.42
C PRO A 307 -8.88 13.89 -5.49
N ALA A 308 -9.09 15.20 -5.36
CA ALA A 308 -8.55 16.20 -6.29
C ALA A 308 -7.05 16.43 -6.13
N LYS A 309 -6.45 15.91 -5.05
CA LYS A 309 -5.01 16.03 -4.74
C LYS A 309 -4.28 14.69 -4.76
N ALA A 310 -5.00 13.57 -4.81
CA ALA A 310 -4.44 12.24 -4.91
C ALA A 310 -3.85 11.95 -6.29
N ASP A 311 -2.84 11.07 -6.31
CA ASP A 311 -2.25 10.55 -7.55
C ASP A 311 -3.33 9.92 -8.46
N PRO A 312 -3.31 10.18 -9.77
CA PRO A 312 -4.20 9.49 -10.73
C PRO A 312 -4.15 7.96 -10.66
N LEU A 313 -2.99 7.38 -10.32
CA LEU A 313 -2.86 5.94 -10.09
C LEU A 313 -3.68 5.45 -8.89
N ARG A 314 -3.99 6.32 -7.93
CA ARG A 314 -4.87 6.01 -6.80
C ARG A 314 -6.30 6.49 -7.02
N GLY A 315 -6.66 6.77 -8.28
CA GLY A 315 -7.98 7.23 -8.70
C GLY A 315 -8.27 8.69 -8.36
N GLY A 316 -7.22 9.46 -8.06
CA GLY A 316 -7.30 10.91 -7.96
C GLY A 316 -7.53 11.58 -9.31
N THR A 317 -7.84 12.87 -9.28
CA THR A 317 -8.14 13.68 -10.47
C THR A 317 -7.13 14.80 -10.71
N VAL A 318 -5.98 14.75 -10.02
CA VAL A 318 -4.86 15.68 -10.26
C VAL A 318 -4.50 15.61 -11.74
N ARG A 319 -4.81 16.68 -12.47
CA ARG A 319 -4.32 16.83 -13.83
C ARG A 319 -2.82 16.98 -13.72
N THR A 320 -2.07 16.01 -14.24
CA THR A 320 -0.65 16.22 -14.51
C THR A 320 -0.56 17.48 -15.37
N GLY A 321 0.10 18.51 -14.84
CA GLY A 321 0.24 19.77 -15.55
C GLY A 321 0.81 19.48 -16.93
N ALA A 322 0.05 19.84 -17.97
CA ALA A 322 0.53 19.83 -19.34
C ALA A 322 1.87 20.57 -19.35
N LYS A 323 2.93 19.90 -19.84
CA LYS A 323 4.09 20.62 -20.35
C LYS A 323 3.56 21.62 -21.36
N GLY A 324 3.77 22.90 -21.10
CA GLY A 324 3.38 23.95 -22.02
C GLY A 324 4.10 23.76 -23.34
N ASP A 325 3.36 23.33 -24.37
CA ASP A 325 3.71 23.63 -25.74
C ASP A 325 3.43 25.12 -25.98
N GLU A 326 4.38 25.97 -25.57
CA GLU A 326 4.53 27.29 -26.20
C GLU A 326 5.59 27.17 -27.30
N ALA A 327 5.15 26.68 -28.45
CA ALA A 327 5.78 26.90 -29.73
C ALA A 327 4.77 27.62 -30.64
N ASN A 328 4.77 28.95 -30.59
CA ASN A 328 4.60 29.86 -31.74
C ASN A 328 4.30 31.29 -31.29
N SER A 329 5.33 32.13 -31.26
CA SER A 329 5.37 33.42 -31.99
C SER A 329 6.79 33.97 -31.97
#